data_AF-A0A1X7TXX2-F1
#
_entry.id   AF-A0A1X7TXX2-F1
#
_cell.length_a   1.000
_cell.length_b   1.000
_cell.length_c   1.000
_cell.angle_alpha   90.00
_cell.angle_beta   90.00
_cell.angle_gamma   90.00
#
_symmetry.space_group_name_H-M   'P 1'
#
loop_
_entity.id
_entity.type
_entity.pdbx_description
1 polymer ?
#
loop_
_entity_poly.entity_id
_entity_poly.type
_entity_poly.pdbx_seq_one_letter_code
_entity_poly.pdbx_strand_id
1 'polypeptide(L)'
;MAAVRQSLPVGLSLFSDYQLVDRSGHSTLKVGDYLYMWGGIQPDLLGAHNNEKKKAMSSVIEVYHLPTGAWEQKATIGIPPLGISGYASAVIGNEIFYYGGYCNHDDCYHNSLYIQFQC
;
A
#
# COMPACT_ATOMS: atom_id res chain seq x y z
N MET A 1 32.35 3.49 -19.82
CA MET A 1 32.45 3.80 -18.38
C MET A 1 31.45 2.92 -17.64
N ALA A 2 31.84 1.68 -17.33
CA ALA A 2 31.00 0.74 -16.58
C ALA A 2 31.40 0.85 -15.10
N ALA A 3 30.43 1.12 -14.22
CA ALA A 3 30.69 1.13 -12.79
C ALA A 3 30.92 -0.31 -12.30
N VAL A 4 32.08 -0.52 -11.69
CA VAL A 4 32.56 -1.78 -11.13
C VAL A 4 31.64 -2.22 -10.00
N ARG A 5 31.12 -3.46 -10.07
CA ARG A 5 30.49 -4.13 -8.93
C ARG A 5 31.58 -4.48 -7.93
N GLN A 6 31.71 -3.72 -6.84
CA GLN A 6 32.48 -4.15 -5.69
C GLN A 6 31.65 -5.15 -4.89
N SER A 7 32.17 -6.36 -4.72
CA SER A 7 31.58 -7.40 -3.88
C SER A 7 31.84 -7.07 -2.41
N LEU A 8 30.78 -6.78 -1.66
CA LEU A 8 30.83 -6.63 -0.20
C LEU A 8 30.73 -8.00 0.50
N PRO A 9 31.30 -8.14 1.71
CA PRO A 9 31.33 -9.41 2.44
C PRO A 9 29.91 -9.90 2.78
N VAL A 10 29.74 -11.23 2.73
CA VAL A 10 28.52 -11.94 3.09
C VAL A 10 28.19 -11.65 4.55
N GLY A 11 27.11 -10.90 4.83
CA GLY A 11 26.62 -10.75 6.21
C GLY A 11 25.87 -9.50 6.65
N LEU A 12 25.56 -8.50 5.79
CA LEU A 12 24.71 -7.36 6.17
C LEU A 12 23.81 -6.93 5.00
N SER A 13 22.60 -7.50 4.93
CA SER A 13 21.52 -6.91 4.13
C SER A 13 20.98 -5.70 4.91
N LEU A 14 21.34 -4.48 4.50
CA LEU A 14 20.75 -3.24 5.02
C LEU A 14 19.40 -2.91 4.38
N PHE A 15 18.90 -3.79 3.49
CA PHE A 15 17.57 -3.69 2.94
C PHE A 15 16.74 -4.77 3.61
N SER A 16 15.69 -4.34 4.33
CA SER A 16 14.62 -5.21 4.79
C SER A 16 14.32 -6.23 3.69
N ASP A 17 14.33 -7.53 3.98
CA ASP A 17 13.95 -8.62 3.05
C ASP A 17 12.48 -8.53 2.59
N TYR A 18 11.83 -7.40 2.86
CA TYR A 18 10.48 -7.08 2.50
C TYR A 18 10.36 -6.83 1.00
N GLN A 19 9.83 -7.81 0.28
CA GLN A 19 9.51 -7.72 -1.13
C GLN A 19 8.06 -7.24 -1.30
N LEU A 20 7.91 -6.06 -1.91
CA LEU A 20 6.60 -5.57 -2.33
C LEU A 20 6.00 -6.49 -3.39
N VAL A 21 4.70 -6.77 -3.25
CA VAL A 21 3.92 -7.52 -4.24
C VAL A 21 3.52 -6.60 -5.39
N ASP A 22 3.73 -7.08 -6.62
CA ASP A 22 3.28 -6.44 -7.85
C ASP A 22 1.79 -6.06 -7.77
N ARG A 23 1.45 -4.84 -8.17
CA ARG A 23 0.07 -4.33 -8.08
C ARG A 23 -0.22 -3.19 -9.03
N SER A 24 -1.48 -3.01 -9.42
CA SER A 24 -1.95 -1.92 -10.28
C SER A 24 -3.14 -1.17 -9.68
N GLY A 25 -3.34 0.09 -10.09
CA GLY A 25 -4.47 0.92 -9.65
C GLY A 25 -4.45 1.34 -8.17
N HIS A 26 -3.32 1.14 -7.49
CA HIS A 26 -3.05 1.72 -6.17
C HIS A 26 -2.71 3.21 -6.30
N SER A 27 -2.67 3.89 -5.16
CA SER A 27 -2.16 5.25 -5.01
C SER A 27 -1.15 5.32 -3.87
N THR A 28 -0.22 6.26 -3.96
CA THR A 28 0.78 6.54 -2.93
C THR A 28 0.70 7.99 -2.47
N LEU A 29 0.89 8.22 -1.17
CA LEU A 29 0.78 9.54 -0.56
C LEU A 29 1.97 9.81 0.35
N LYS A 30 2.52 11.03 0.31
CA LYS A 30 3.62 11.45 1.17
C LYS A 30 3.10 12.13 2.42
N VAL A 31 3.56 11.69 3.59
CA VAL A 31 3.38 12.42 4.86
C VAL A 31 4.68 12.42 5.65
N GLY A 32 5.17 13.62 5.98
CA GLY A 32 6.49 13.80 6.57
C GLY A 32 7.58 13.15 5.72
N ASP A 33 8.34 12.25 6.34
CA ASP A 33 9.43 11.47 5.74
C ASP A 33 9.00 10.09 5.23
N TYR A 34 7.69 9.83 5.16
CA TYR A 34 7.15 8.54 4.77
C TYR A 34 6.27 8.64 3.51
N LEU A 35 6.30 7.59 2.68
CA LEU A 35 5.27 7.32 1.68
C LEU A 35 4.36 6.20 2.16
N TYR A 36 3.06 6.38 2.02
CA TYR A 36 2.04 5.39 2.35
C TYR A 36 1.44 4.88 1.06
N MET A 37 1.45 3.57 0.87
CA MET A 37 0.85 2.90 -0.27
C MET A 37 -0.17 1.89 0.22
N TRP A 38 -1.42 2.10 -0.17
CA TRP A 38 -2.53 1.23 0.17
C TRP A 38 -3.13 0.62 -1.09
N GLY A 39 -3.90 -0.45 -0.95
CA GLY A 39 -4.68 -1.03 -2.04
C GLY A 39 -3.85 -1.51 -3.24
N GLY A 40 -4.51 -1.50 -4.39
CA GLY A 40 -4.07 -2.06 -5.67
C GLY A 40 -4.55 -3.49 -5.89
N ILE A 41 -4.81 -3.83 -7.15
CA ILE A 41 -5.08 -5.20 -7.57
C ILE A 41 -3.74 -5.94 -7.61
N GLN A 42 -3.61 -6.94 -6.75
CA GLN A 42 -2.47 -7.86 -6.69
C GLN A 42 -2.81 -9.18 -7.39
N PRO A 43 -1.83 -9.95 -7.91
CA PRO A 43 -2.06 -11.24 -8.55
C PRO A 43 -2.87 -12.23 -7.69
N ASP A 44 -2.65 -12.17 -6.38
CA ASP A 44 -3.30 -13.02 -5.40
C ASP A 44 -4.72 -12.58 -5.00
N LEU A 45 -5.16 -11.40 -5.43
CA LEU A 45 -6.47 -10.89 -5.09
C LEU A 45 -7.54 -11.50 -6.00
N LEU A 46 -8.23 -12.51 -5.46
CA LEU A 46 -9.40 -13.09 -6.10
C LEU A 46 -10.48 -12.02 -6.32
N GLY A 47 -11.15 -12.11 -7.47
CA GLY A 47 -12.26 -11.23 -7.78
C GLY A 47 -13.51 -11.64 -7.01
N ALA A 48 -13.54 -11.30 -5.72
CA ALA A 48 -14.65 -11.56 -4.79
C ALA A 48 -15.07 -10.24 -4.14
N HIS A 49 -16.38 -10.01 -4.00
CA HIS A 49 -16.89 -8.78 -3.39
C HIS A 49 -16.32 -8.56 -1.99
N ASN A 50 -16.39 -9.59 -1.14
CA ASN A 50 -15.86 -9.56 0.22
C ASN A 50 -15.49 -10.98 0.67
N ASN A 51 -14.22 -11.23 1.01
CA ASN A 51 -13.74 -12.47 1.58
C ASN A 51 -12.57 -12.22 2.54
N GLU A 52 -12.14 -13.25 3.27
CA GLU A 52 -11.08 -13.12 4.27
C GLU A 52 -9.74 -12.67 3.66
N LYS A 53 -9.38 -13.19 2.49
CA LYS A 53 -8.13 -12.82 1.80
C LYS A 53 -8.10 -11.33 1.43
N LYS A 54 -9.21 -10.80 0.90
CA LYS A 54 -9.37 -9.40 0.57
C LYS A 54 -9.31 -8.52 1.81
N LYS A 55 -10.03 -8.91 2.87
CA LYS A 55 -9.97 -8.21 4.16
C LYS A 55 -8.53 -8.13 4.65
N ALA A 56 -7.83 -9.26 4.71
CA ALA A 56 -6.43 -9.33 5.15
C ALA A 56 -5.52 -8.40 4.36
N MET A 57 -5.63 -8.37 3.03
CA MET A 57 -4.81 -7.48 2.20
C MET A 57 -5.20 -6.01 2.33
N SER A 58 -6.50 -5.71 2.40
CA SER A 58 -6.98 -4.34 2.57
C SER A 58 -6.69 -3.78 3.97
N SER A 59 -6.46 -4.66 4.96
CA SER A 59 -6.10 -4.31 6.33
C SER A 59 -4.63 -3.94 6.52
N VAL A 60 -3.85 -3.87 5.44
CA VAL A 60 -2.42 -3.56 5.48
C VAL A 60 -2.11 -2.34 4.60
N ILE A 61 -1.22 -1.49 5.09
CA ILE A 61 -0.63 -0.39 4.36
C ILE A 61 0.89 -0.57 4.32
N GLU A 62 1.47 -0.35 3.14
CA GLU A 62 2.92 -0.33 2.95
C GLU A 62 3.43 1.07 3.26
N VAL A 63 4.45 1.16 4.09
CA VAL A 63 5.06 2.43 4.47
C VAL A 63 6.53 2.41 4.06
N TYR A 64 6.93 3.41 3.30
CA TYR A 64 8.32 3.60 2.88
C TYR A 64 8.92 4.78 3.61
N HIS A 65 9.99 4.55 4.35
CA HIS A 65 10.76 5.61 4.99
C HIS A 65 11.76 6.19 3.99
N LEU A 66 11.51 7.42 3.53
CA LEU A 66 12.31 8.09 2.49
C LEU A 66 13.80 8.21 2.83
N PRO A 67 14.21 8.61 4.06
CA PRO A 67 15.62 8.79 4.39
C PRO A 67 16.42 7.48 4.41
N THR A 68 15.84 6.39 4.90
CA THR A 68 16.56 5.10 5.02
C THR A 68 16.31 4.17 3.83
N GLY A 69 15.31 4.46 3.01
CA GLY A 69 14.90 3.61 1.90
C GLY A 69 14.32 2.26 2.33
N ALA A 70 13.76 2.19 3.55
CA ALA A 70 13.23 0.96 4.12
C ALA A 70 11.71 0.89 3.99
N TRP A 71 11.20 -0.30 3.70
CA TRP A 71 9.78 -0.62 3.70
C TRP A 71 9.38 -1.32 4.99
N GLU A 72 8.18 -1.01 5.47
CA GLU A 72 7.50 -1.68 6.58
C GLU A 72 6.01 -1.85 6.26
N GLN A 73 5.40 -2.92 6.77
CA GLN A 73 3.94 -3.08 6.75
C GLN A 73 3.35 -2.56 8.06
N LYS A 74 2.24 -1.81 7.96
CA LYS A 74 1.42 -1.44 9.11
C LYS A 74 -0.01 -1.92 8.90
N ALA A 75 -0.69 -2.22 10.01
CA ALA A 75 -2.12 -2.47 9.98
C ALA A 75 -2.87 -1.15 9.72
N THR A 76 -3.90 -1.19 8.88
CA THR A 76 -4.86 -0.09 8.78
C THR A 76 -5.70 -0.03 10.05
N ILE A 77 -6.18 1.16 10.41
CA ILE A 77 -7.04 1.34 11.58
C ILE A 77 -8.49 1.32 11.11
N GLY A 78 -9.34 0.57 11.84
CA GLY A 78 -10.76 0.46 11.52
C GLY A 78 -11.07 -0.59 10.44
N ILE A 79 -12.18 -0.40 9.75
CA ILE A 79 -12.63 -1.31 8.68
C ILE A 79 -12.04 -0.80 7.37
N PRO A 80 -11.16 -1.58 6.70
CA PRO A 80 -10.52 -1.11 5.48
C PRO A 80 -11.53 -0.94 4.33
N PRO A 81 -11.28 0.01 3.41
CA PRO A 81 -12.14 0.22 2.25
C PRO A 81 -12.23 -1.03 1.38
N LEU A 82 -13.43 -1.30 0.85
CA LEU A 82 -13.63 -2.37 -0.15
C LEU A 82 -13.26 -1.92 -1.57
N GLY A 83 -13.28 -0.62 -1.86
CA GLY A 83 -12.80 -0.03 -3.10
C GLY A 83 -11.28 0.02 -3.13
N ILE A 84 -10.65 -1.09 -3.53
CA ILE A 84 -9.20 -1.30 -3.42
C ILE A 84 -8.40 -0.79 -4.62
N SER A 85 -9.02 -0.33 -5.70
CA SER A 85 -8.31 0.15 -6.89
C SER A 85 -9.02 1.33 -7.55
N GLY A 86 -8.25 2.23 -8.17
CA GLY A 86 -8.80 3.39 -8.89
C GLY A 86 -9.59 4.37 -8.00
N TYR A 87 -9.31 4.36 -6.70
CA TYR A 87 -9.88 5.31 -5.73
C TYR A 87 -9.14 6.65 -5.79
N ALA A 88 -9.79 7.70 -5.30
CA ALA A 88 -9.14 8.98 -5.05
C ALA A 88 -8.50 8.98 -3.65
N SER A 89 -7.35 9.65 -3.48
CA SER A 89 -6.68 9.70 -2.19
C SER A 89 -6.02 11.06 -1.95
N ALA A 90 -6.06 11.56 -0.71
CA ALA A 90 -5.43 12.82 -0.34
C ALA A 90 -4.93 12.82 1.11
N VAL A 91 -3.96 13.69 1.39
CA VAL A 91 -3.49 14.00 2.74
C VAL A 91 -4.09 15.33 3.15
N ILE A 92 -4.77 15.38 4.29
CA ILE A 92 -5.28 16.62 4.88
C ILE A 92 -4.81 16.66 6.34
N GLY A 93 -3.97 17.63 6.68
CA GLY A 93 -3.29 17.64 7.98
C GLY A 93 -2.35 16.43 8.12
N ASN A 94 -2.59 15.61 9.15
CA ASN A 94 -1.82 14.40 9.45
C ASN A 94 -2.62 13.10 9.18
N GLU A 95 -3.67 13.20 8.37
CA GLU A 95 -4.60 12.11 8.08
C GLU A 95 -4.63 11.82 6.58
N ILE A 96 -4.76 10.54 6.26
CA ILE A 96 -4.89 10.06 4.88
C ILE A 96 -6.34 9.68 4.62
N PHE A 97 -6.87 10.19 3.51
CA PHE A 97 -8.23 9.96 3.04
C PHE A 97 -8.22 9.11 1.78
N TYR A 98 -9.12 8.13 1.72
CA TYR A 98 -9.40 7.30 0.56
C TYR A 98 -10.88 7.42 0.20
N TYR A 99 -11.20 7.64 -1.07
CA TYR A 99 -12.57 7.86 -1.53
C TYR A 99 -12.90 7.01 -2.75
N GLY A 100 -13.97 6.24 -2.62
CA GLY A 100 -14.56 5.43 -3.68
C GLY A 100 -13.71 4.23 -4.10
N GLY A 101 -13.68 3.93 -5.40
CA GLY A 101 -12.84 2.89 -6.00
C GLY A 101 -13.58 1.62 -6.42
N TYR A 102 -12.94 0.87 -7.30
CA TYR A 102 -13.35 -0.45 -7.78
C TYR A 102 -12.95 -1.54 -6.80
N CYS A 103 -13.88 -2.46 -6.51
CA CYS A 103 -13.65 -3.53 -5.55
C CYS A 103 -13.03 -4.78 -6.18
N ASN A 104 -12.63 -4.79 -7.46
CA ASN A 104 -12.09 -5.99 -8.13
C ASN A 104 -13.09 -7.16 -8.22
N HIS A 105 -14.40 -6.89 -8.31
CA HIS A 105 -15.42 -7.93 -8.48
C HIS A 105 -16.58 -7.38 -9.33
N ASP A 106 -16.82 -7.95 -10.51
CA ASP A 106 -17.87 -7.52 -11.45
C ASP A 106 -17.89 -5.98 -11.64
N ASP A 107 -19.06 -5.35 -11.63
CA ASP A 107 -19.24 -3.89 -11.68
C ASP A 107 -19.43 -3.28 -10.27
N CYS A 108 -18.57 -3.68 -9.32
CA CYS A 108 -18.63 -3.23 -7.94
C CYS A 108 -17.78 -1.99 -7.67
N TYR A 109 -18.42 -0.83 -7.61
CA TYR A 109 -17.78 0.44 -7.30
C TYR A 109 -18.30 1.03 -5.98
N HIS A 110 -17.40 1.61 -5.20
CA HIS A 110 -17.72 2.26 -3.94
C HIS A 110 -17.74 3.78 -4.08
N ASN A 111 -18.50 4.44 -3.21
CA ASN A 111 -18.61 5.90 -3.12
C ASN A 111 -18.50 6.39 -1.66
N SER A 112 -17.72 5.67 -0.85
CA SER A 112 -17.56 5.92 0.58
C SER A 112 -16.19 6.56 0.86
N LEU A 113 -16.16 7.45 1.86
CA LEU A 113 -14.94 8.05 2.39
C LEU A 113 -14.40 7.22 3.56
N TYR A 114 -13.10 6.96 3.54
CA TYR A 114 -12.37 6.26 4.59
C TYR A 114 -11.18 7.09 5.05
N ILE A 115 -10.89 7.02 6.35
CA ILE A 115 -9.84 7.80 7.00
C ILE A 115 -8.89 6.83 7.68
N GLN A 116 -7.60 6.99 7.42
CA GLN A 116 -6.54 6.31 8.15
C GLN A 116 -5.93 7.29 9.14
N PHE A 117 -6.12 7.00 10.43
CA PHE A 117 -5.45 7.73 11.51
C PHE A 117 -3.99 7.28 11.61
N GLN A 118 -3.11 8.23 11.92
CA GLN A 118 -1.65 8.12 12.00
C GLN A 118 -0.91 8.09 10.66
N CYS A 119 -0.28 9.24 10.40
CA CYS A 119 0.99 9.32 9.69
C CYS A 119 2.11 9.33 10.72
#